data_AF-A0A847H4V7-F1
#
_entry.id   AF-A0A847H4V7-F1
#
_cell.length_a   1.000
_cell.length_b   1.000
_cell.length_c   1.000
_cell.angle_alpha   90.00
_cell.angle_beta   90.00
_cell.angle_gamma   90.00
#
_symmetry.space_group_name_H-M   'P 1'
#
loop_
_entity.id
_entity.type
_entity.pdbx_description
1 polymer ?
#
loop_
_entity_poly.entity_id
_entity_poly.type
_entity_poly.pdbx_seq_one_letter_code
_entity_poly.pdbx_strand_id
1 'polypeptide(L)'
;MARPLQVVSKYEPGGDQPKAIQSLSEGLKQGYNKQTLLGVTGSGKTFTMAHVIQAAQRPALIIAHNKTLAAQLYNEMKELLPHNAVEYFISYYD
;
A
#
# COMPACT_ATOMS: atom_id res chain seq x y z
N MET A 1 3.12 5.91 -21.80
CA MET A 1 3.85 5.90 -20.52
C MET A 1 2.87 5.52 -19.42
N ALA A 2 3.27 4.66 -18.47
CA ALA A 2 2.41 4.34 -17.33
C ALA A 2 2.15 5.60 -16.49
N ARG A 3 0.94 5.78 -15.98
CA ARG A 3 0.61 6.91 -15.09
C ARG A 3 1.38 6.74 -13.77
N PRO A 4 1.94 7.82 -13.18
CA PRO A 4 2.57 7.75 -11.88
C PRO A 4 1.56 7.27 -10.83
N LEU A 5 2.02 6.46 -9.88
CA LEU A 5 1.20 6.03 -8.74
C LEU A 5 0.96 7.23 -7.83
N GLN A 6 -0.29 7.58 -7.56
CA GLN A 6 -0.64 8.78 -6.82
C GLN A 6 -1.76 8.52 -5.81
N VAL A 7 -1.41 8.62 -4.54
CA VAL A 7 -2.33 8.61 -3.41
C VAL A 7 -3.16 9.89 -3.42
N VAL A 8 -4.48 9.73 -3.34
CA VAL A 8 -5.46 10.81 -3.17
C VAL A 8 -6.14 10.60 -1.83
N SER A 9 -6.01 11.58 -0.93
CA SER A 9 -6.59 11.54 0.41
C SER A 9 -6.81 12.96 0.92
N LYS A 10 -7.82 13.14 1.79
CA LYS A 10 -8.02 14.37 2.55
C LYS A 10 -7.14 14.46 3.81
N TYR A 11 -6.49 13.35 4.15
CA TYR A 11 -5.65 13.21 5.33
C TYR A 11 -4.18 13.12 4.91
N GLU A 12 -3.31 13.69 5.72
CA GLU A 12 -1.86 13.53 5.60
C GLU A 12 -1.37 12.42 6.57
N PRO A 13 -0.22 11.78 6.28
CA PRO A 13 0.39 10.83 7.21
C PRO A 13 0.62 11.44 8.59
N GLY A 14 0.04 10.83 9.62
CA GLY A 14 0.10 11.30 11.00
C GLY A 14 0.80 10.33 11.95
N GLY A 15 1.18 10.81 13.14
CA GLY A 15 1.85 9.98 14.16
C GLY A 15 3.18 9.41 13.65
N ASP A 16 3.36 8.10 13.77
CA ASP A 16 4.58 7.39 13.32
C ASP A 16 4.60 7.07 11.81
N GLN A 17 3.51 7.33 11.08
CA GLN A 17 3.41 6.99 9.66
C GLN A 17 4.48 7.67 8.78
N PRO A 18 4.80 8.97 8.92
CA PRO A 18 5.84 9.61 8.11
C PRO A 18 7.19 8.91 8.23
N LYS A 19 7.59 8.55 9.45
CA LYS A 19 8.85 7.84 9.73
C LYS A 19 8.85 6.44 9.13
N ALA A 20 7.75 5.71 9.27
CA ALA A 20 7.60 4.38 8.68
C ALA A 20 7.68 4.43 7.14
N ILE A 21 6.97 5.38 6.51
CA ILE A 21 7.00 5.58 5.05
C ILE A 21 8.42 5.88 4.59
N GLN A 22 9.11 6.81 5.26
CA GLN A 22 10.48 7.19 4.91
C GLN A 22 11.43 5.99 5.01
N SER A 23 11.42 5.28 6.14
CA SER A 23 12.31 4.14 6.38
C SER A 23 12.11 3.02 5.35
N LEU A 24 10.85 2.65 5.07
CA LEU A 24 10.54 1.58 4.11
C LEU A 24 10.92 1.98 2.68
N SER A 25 10.62 3.22 2.29
CA SER A 25 10.95 3.75 0.96
C SER A 25 12.45 3.83 0.74
N GLU A 26 13.20 4.24 1.76
CA GLU A 26 14.66 4.29 1.71
C GLU A 26 15.26 2.87 1.63
N GLY A 27 14.74 1.92 2.41
CA GLY A 27 15.17 0.53 2.29
C GLY A 27 14.93 -0.06 0.89
N LEU A 28 13.84 0.32 0.22
CA LEU A 28 13.60 -0.08 -1.17
C LEU A 28 14.62 0.52 -2.14
N LYS A 29 15.02 1.79 -1.94
CA LYS A 29 16.06 2.46 -2.74
C LYS A 29 17.44 1.84 -2.53
N GLN A 30 17.73 1.42 -1.30
CA GLN A 30 18.98 0.74 -0.93
C GLN A 30 19.04 -0.72 -1.39
N GLY A 31 17.95 -1.25 -1.97
CA GLY A 31 17.91 -2.62 -2.49
C GLY A 31 17.63 -3.68 -1.43
N TYR A 32 17.05 -3.32 -0.28
CA TYR A 32 16.65 -4.30 0.72
C TYR A 32 15.53 -5.20 0.19
N ASN A 33 15.83 -6.50 0.10
CA ASN A 33 14.90 -7.49 -0.42
C ASN A 33 13.75 -7.82 0.57
N LYS A 34 13.98 -7.64 1.88
CA LYS A 34 13.02 -7.97 2.93
C LYS A 34 12.98 -6.84 3.96
N GLN A 35 11.78 -6.37 4.26
CA GLN A 35 11.52 -5.35 5.26
C GLN A 35 10.23 -5.69 6.00
N THR A 36 10.08 -5.22 7.24
CA THR A 36 8.90 -5.48 8.06
C THR A 36 8.36 -4.19 8.64
N LEU A 37 7.09 -3.90 8.38
CA LEU A 37 6.35 -2.83 9.05
C LEU A 37 5.73 -3.38 10.33
N LEU A 38 6.33 -3.08 11.49
CA LEU A 38 5.74 -3.39 12.78
C LEU A 38 4.73 -2.30 13.16
N GLY A 39 3.44 -2.56 12.96
CA GLY A 39 2.37 -1.60 13.24
C GLY A 39 1.23 -2.20 14.05
N VAL A 40 0.80 -1.48 15.09
CA VAL A 40 -0.36 -1.87 15.92
C VAL A 40 -1.68 -1.83 15.13
N THR A 41 -2.72 -2.48 15.64
CA THR A 41 -4.06 -2.38 15.04
C THR A 41 -4.58 -0.95 15.12
N GLY A 42 -5.24 -0.47 14.06
CA GLY A 42 -5.75 0.91 13.98
C GLY A 42 -4.72 1.97 13.56
N SER A 43 -3.43 1.62 13.38
CA SER A 43 -2.39 2.60 13.02
C SER A 43 -2.40 3.06 11.55
N GLY A 44 -3.38 2.64 10.74
CA GLY A 44 -3.43 2.98 9.31
C GLY A 44 -2.34 2.30 8.46
N LYS A 45 -2.15 0.99 8.62
CA LYS A 45 -1.14 0.22 7.86
C LYS A 45 -1.35 0.30 6.35
N THR A 46 -2.58 0.20 5.86
CA THR A 46 -2.88 0.32 4.42
C THR A 46 -2.47 1.70 3.89
N PHE A 47 -2.82 2.76 4.60
CA PHE A 47 -2.45 4.14 4.22
C PHE A 47 -0.93 4.33 4.16
N THR A 48 -0.21 3.80 5.16
CA THR A 48 1.26 3.78 5.18
C THR A 48 1.82 3.06 3.95
N MET A 49 1.32 1.86 3.64
CA MET A 49 1.79 1.08 2.49
C MET A 49 1.43 1.71 1.14
N ALA A 50 0.28 2.38 1.02
CA ALA A 50 -0.08 3.13 -0.19
C ALA A 50 0.92 4.27 -0.47
N HIS A 51 1.35 4.99 0.57
CA HIS A 51 2.39 6.01 0.44
C HIS A 51 3.77 5.42 0.10
N VAL A 52 4.12 4.25 0.63
CA VAL A 52 5.36 3.53 0.23
C VAL A 52 5.30 3.11 -1.23
N ILE A 53 4.16 2.60 -1.70
CA ILE A 53 3.92 2.24 -3.11
C ILE A 53 4.06 3.48 -4.02
N GLN A 54 3.45 4.61 -3.64
CA GLN A 54 3.64 5.89 -4.33
C GLN A 54 5.11 6.30 -4.34
N ALA A 55 5.84 6.23 -3.23
CA ALA A 55 7.24 6.64 -3.19
C ALA A 55 8.14 5.74 -4.06
N ALA A 56 7.80 4.46 -4.18
CA ALA A 56 8.57 3.49 -4.95
C ALA A 56 8.34 3.58 -6.46
N GLN A 57 7.17 4.05 -6.92
CA GLN A 57 6.78 4.09 -8.34
C GLN A 57 7.00 2.75 -9.07
N ARG A 58 6.65 1.64 -8.40
CA ARG A 58 6.77 0.28 -8.92
C ARG A 58 5.43 -0.44 -8.85
N PRO A 59 5.09 -1.31 -9.81
CA PRO A 59 3.95 -2.22 -9.67
C PRO A 59 4.08 -3.03 -8.37
N ALA A 60 2.97 -3.16 -7.64
CA ALA A 60 2.94 -3.82 -6.34
C ALA A 60 1.90 -4.95 -6.33
N LEU A 61 2.25 -6.07 -5.70
CA LEU A 61 1.34 -7.18 -5.41
C LEU A 61 1.10 -7.23 -3.91
N ILE A 62 -0.16 -7.11 -3.50
CA ILE A 62 -0.59 -7.26 -2.11
C ILE A 62 -1.20 -8.65 -1.95
N ILE A 63 -0.66 -9.45 -1.03
CA ILE A 63 -1.13 -10.81 -0.77
C ILE A 63 -1.86 -10.81 0.58
N ALA A 64 -3.12 -11.22 0.56
CA ALA A 64 -3.94 -11.39 1.75
C ALA A 64 -4.22 -12.87 1.99
N HIS A 65 -4.36 -13.27 3.27
CA HIS A 65 -4.53 -14.66 3.65
C HIS A 65 -5.97 -15.19 3.50
N ASN A 66 -6.95 -14.33 3.21
CA ASN A 66 -8.33 -14.72 2.99
C ASN A 66 -9.07 -13.75 2.04
N LYS A 67 -10.20 -14.19 1.48
CA LYS A 67 -11.04 -13.43 0.53
C LYS A 67 -11.59 -12.13 1.13
N THR A 68 -11.99 -12.14 2.41
CA THR A 68 -12.57 -10.97 3.09
C THR A 68 -11.58 -9.82 3.21
N LEU A 69 -10.37 -10.10 3.70
CA LEU A 69 -9.29 -9.12 3.83
C LEU A 69 -8.79 -8.67 2.46
N ALA A 70 -8.75 -9.57 1.47
CA ALA A 70 -8.39 -9.21 0.11
C ALA A 70 -9.38 -8.17 -0.47
N ALA A 71 -10.69 -8.37 -0.26
CA ALA A 71 -11.71 -7.42 -0.70
C ALA A 71 -11.63 -6.07 0.05
N GLN A 72 -11.36 -6.10 1.36
CA GLN A 72 -11.15 -4.88 2.15
C GLN A 72 -9.96 -4.07 1.62
N LEU A 73 -8.80 -4.70 1.44
CA LEU A 73 -7.59 -4.06 0.92
C LEU A 73 -7.81 -3.54 -0.50
N TYR A 74 -8.52 -4.29 -1.35
CA TYR A 74 -8.87 -3.83 -2.69
C TYR A 74 -9.65 -2.51 -2.66
N ASN A 75 -10.71 -2.43 -1.86
CA ASN A 75 -11.52 -1.22 -1.75
C ASN A 75 -10.73 -0.04 -1.19
N GLU A 76 -9.98 -0.25 -0.10
CA GLU A 76 -9.11 0.78 0.49
C GLU A 76 -8.07 1.30 -0.51
N MET A 77 -7.41 0.40 -1.25
CA MET A 77 -6.41 0.79 -2.25
C MET A 77 -7.04 1.49 -3.46
N LYS A 78 -8.25 1.10 -3.86
CA LYS A 78 -8.99 1.75 -4.96
C LYS A 78 -9.44 3.17 -4.59
N GLU A 79 -9.82 3.38 -3.35
CA GLU A 79 -10.12 4.72 -2.81
C GLU A 79 -8.86 5.59 -2.73
N LEU A 80 -7.73 5.01 -2.31
CA LEU A 80 -6.46 5.73 -2.18
C LEU A 80 -5.77 6.01 -3.53
N LEU A 81 -5.93 5.16 -4.54
CA LEU A 81 -5.27 5.28 -5.85
C LEU A 81 -6.31 5.36 -7.00
N PRO A 82 -7.27 6.30 -6.97
CA PRO A 82 -8.43 6.30 -7.87
C PRO A 82 -8.08 6.55 -9.35
N HIS A 83 -6.85 6.97 -9.63
CA HIS A 83 -6.35 7.27 -10.97
C HIS A 83 -5.40 6.21 -11.54
N ASN A 84 -5.15 5.14 -10.78
CA ASN A 84 -4.27 4.04 -11.14
C ASN A 84 -5.04 2.72 -11.27
N ALA A 85 -4.44 1.73 -11.92
CA ALA A 85 -5.02 0.39 -12.03
C ALA A 85 -4.88 -0.36 -10.70
N VAL A 86 -5.98 -0.46 -9.96
CA VAL A 86 -6.11 -1.29 -8.76
C VAL A 86 -6.99 -2.47 -9.14
N GLU A 87 -6.40 -3.66 -9.15
CA GLU A 87 -7.02 -4.89 -9.66
C GLU A 87 -7.21 -5.91 -8.54
N TYR A 88 -8.17 -6.83 -8.74
CA TYR A 88 -8.52 -7.87 -7.78
C TYR A 88 -8.38 -9.26 -8.41
N PHE A 89 -7.57 -10.12 -7.80
CA PHE A 89 -7.30 -11.47 -8.32
C PHE A 89 -7.46 -12.51 -7.21
N ILE A 90 -8.50 -13.33 -7.33
CA ILE A 90 -8.83 -14.43 -6.41
C ILE A 90 -9.35 -15.65 -7.20
N SER A 91 -9.43 -16.81 -6.56
CA SER A 91 -10.21 -17.94 -7.09
C SER A 91 -11.67 -17.51 -7.26
N TYR A 92 -12.21 -17.75 -8.46
CA TYR A 92 -13.63 -17.59 -8.78
C TYR A 92 -14.47 -18.81 -8.36
N TYR A 93 -13.83 -19.86 -7.85
CA TYR A 93 -14.49 -20.94 -7.13
C TYR A 93 -14.60 -20.59 -5.64
N ASP A 94 -15.75 -20.90 -5.06
CA ASP A 94 -16.02 -20.72 -3.64
C ASP A 94 -15.19 -21.65 -2.76
#